data_AF-A0A3B3YJ89-F1
#
_entry.id   AF-A0A3B3YJ89-F1
#
_cell.length_a   1.000
_cell.length_b   1.000
_cell.length_c   1.000
_cell.angle_alpha   90.00
_cell.angle_beta   90.00
_cell.angle_gamma   90.00
#
_symmetry.space_group_name_H-M   'P 1'
#
loop_
_entity.id
_entity.type
_entity.pdbx_description
1 polymer ?
#
loop_
_entity_poly.entity_id
_entity_poly.type
_entity_poly.pdbx_seq_one_letter_code
_entity_poly.pdbx_strand_id
1 'polypeptide(L)'
;LPPIRQEVVIKTIICEIVEECVNRGHSVSETLVGFMVKAVVLNPTNGFDVDHTLSEEDVQRLKQLCLDKLTEESSPGLDTIKMQLYFEMNYALRRK
;
A
#
# COMPACT_ATOMS: atom_id res chain seq x y z
N LEU A 1 26.05 7.82 -5.65
CA LEU A 1 25.47 6.69 -4.89
C LEU A 1 24.98 5.65 -5.91
N PRO A 2 25.13 4.34 -5.69
CA PRO A 2 24.48 3.36 -6.53
C PRO A 2 22.95 3.53 -6.42
N PRO A 3 22.17 3.33 -7.49
CA PRO A 3 20.72 3.47 -7.43
C PRO A 3 20.19 2.46 -6.42
N ILE A 4 19.53 2.96 -5.37
CA ILE A 4 18.76 2.12 -4.46
C ILE A 4 17.73 1.42 -5.34
N ARG A 5 17.83 0.08 -5.43
CA ARG A 5 16.92 -0.71 -6.28
C ARG A 5 15.49 -0.38 -5.88
N GLN A 6 14.63 -0.02 -6.84
CA GLN A 6 13.25 0.41 -6.61
C GLN A 6 12.47 -0.57 -5.71
N GLU A 7 12.77 -1.87 -5.78
CA GLU A 7 12.21 -2.91 -4.92
C GLU A 7 12.51 -2.70 -3.41
N VAL A 8 13.72 -2.24 -3.08
CA VAL A 8 14.12 -1.94 -1.69
C VAL A 8 13.35 -0.73 -1.19
N VAL A 9 13.20 0.31 -2.02
CA VAL A 9 12.45 1.52 -1.69
C VAL A 9 10.98 1.19 -1.40
N ILE A 10 10.34 0.37 -2.23
CA ILE A 10 8.94 -0.02 -2.03
C ILE A 10 8.77 -0.82 -0.73
N LYS A 11 9.69 -1.74 -0.42
CA LYS A 11 9.65 -2.49 0.85
C LYS A 11 9.76 -1.56 2.05
N THR A 12 10.69 -0.61 2.03
CA THR A 12 10.83 0.39 3.08
C THR A 12 9.55 1.21 3.26
N ILE A 13 8.96 1.69 2.15
CA ILE A 13 7.69 2.43 2.17
C ILE A 13 6.57 1.60 2.82
N ILE A 14 6.45 0.32 2.48
CA ILE A 14 5.44 -0.57 3.05
C ILE A 14 5.63 -0.69 4.57
N CYS A 15 6.85 -0.94 5.04
CA CYS A 15 7.12 -1.07 6.48
C CYS A 15 6.80 0.24 7.23
N GLU A 16 7.21 1.39 6.69
CA GLU A 16 6.91 2.70 7.29
C GLU A 16 5.40 2.97 7.40
N ILE A 17 4.62 2.61 6.38
CA ILE A 17 3.16 2.76 6.41
C ILE A 17 2.53 1.82 7.45
N VAL A 18 3.00 0.56 7.56
CA VAL A 18 2.52 -0.38 8.58
C VAL A 18 2.76 0.17 9.98
N GLU A 19 3.98 0.62 10.27
CA GLU A 19 4.34 1.20 11.57
C GLU A 19 3.46 2.41 11.92
N GLU A 20 3.25 3.31 10.96
CA GLU A 20 2.42 4.50 11.16
C GLU A 20 0.93 4.16 11.35
N CYS A 21 0.39 3.17 10.65
CA CYS A 21 -0.96 2.66 10.91
C CYS A 21 -1.09 2.11 12.34
N VAL A 22 -0.11 1.33 12.81
CA VAL A 22 -0.09 0.77 14.17
C VAL A 22 -0.03 1.88 15.22
N ASN A 23 0.81 2.91 14.99
CA ASN A 23 0.89 4.08 15.86
C ASN A 23 -0.45 4.83 15.99
N ARG A 24 -1.29 4.77 14.94
CA ARG A 24 -2.65 5.33 14.93
C ARG A 24 -3.72 4.39 15.45
N GLY A 25 -3.34 3.19 15.93
CA GLY A 25 -4.27 2.20 16.48
C GLY A 25 -4.91 1.26 15.45
N HIS A 26 -4.45 1.28 14.19
CA HIS A 26 -4.94 0.41 13.12
C HIS A 26 -3.98 -0.75 12.87
N SER A 27 -4.47 -1.99 13.04
CA SER A 27 -3.69 -3.18 12.66
C SER A 27 -3.90 -3.50 11.18
N VAL A 28 -2.81 -3.43 10.41
CA VAL A 28 -2.78 -3.74 8.97
C VAL A 28 -1.63 -4.70 8.67
N SER A 29 -1.79 -5.57 7.66
CA SER A 29 -0.73 -6.45 7.20
C SER A 29 0.10 -5.80 6.10
N GLU A 30 1.38 -6.18 5.97
CA GLU A 30 2.23 -5.75 4.86
C GLU A 30 1.60 -6.06 3.49
N THR A 31 0.91 -7.20 3.38
CA THR A 31 0.18 -7.56 2.16
C THR A 31 -0.89 -6.53 1.84
N LEU A 32 -1.75 -6.17 2.80
CA LEU A 32 -2.79 -5.16 2.58
C LEU A 32 -2.19 -3.80 2.18
N VAL A 33 -1.12 -3.39 2.85
CA VAL A 33 -0.40 -2.15 2.53
C VAL A 33 0.21 -2.19 1.14
N GLY A 34 0.82 -3.31 0.73
CA GLY A 34 1.36 -3.48 -0.62
C GLY A 34 0.28 -3.38 -1.70
N PHE A 35 -0.91 -3.95 -1.46
CA PHE A 35 -2.06 -3.78 -2.35
C PHE A 35 -2.53 -2.32 -2.40
N MET A 36 -2.56 -1.63 -1.26
CA MET A 36 -2.93 -0.22 -1.21
C MET A 36 -1.94 0.67 -1.98
N VAL A 37 -0.63 0.48 -1.77
CA VAL A 37 0.43 1.19 -2.51
C VAL A 37 0.23 1.01 -4.02
N LYS A 38 0.01 -0.23 -4.47
CA LYS A 38 -0.26 -0.53 -5.88
C LYS A 38 -1.53 0.17 -6.38
N ALA A 39 -2.62 0.13 -5.62
CA ALA A 39 -3.87 0.79 -5.99
C ALA A 39 -3.74 2.32 -6.06
N VAL A 40 -2.98 2.93 -5.16
CA VAL A 40 -2.71 4.37 -5.15
C VAL A 40 -1.86 4.78 -6.34
N VAL A 41 -0.79 4.04 -6.65
CA VAL A 41 0.10 4.33 -7.79
C VAL A 41 -0.62 4.16 -9.13
N LEU A 42 -1.43 3.11 -9.27
CA LEU A 42 -2.13 2.81 -10.53
C LEU A 42 -3.38 3.66 -10.77
N ASN A 43 -3.87 4.38 -9.76
CA ASN A 43 -5.03 5.25 -9.96
C ASN A 43 -4.58 6.54 -10.70
N PRO A 44 -5.05 6.78 -11.94
CA PRO A 44 -4.63 7.92 -12.75
C PRO A 44 -4.98 9.27 -12.11
N THR A 45 -6.00 9.34 -11.24
CA THR A 45 -6.36 10.59 -10.54
C THR A 45 -5.31 11.02 -9.52
N ASN A 46 -4.43 10.10 -9.09
CA ASN A 46 -3.36 10.41 -8.16
C ASN A 46 -2.11 10.92 -8.89
N GLY A 47 -2.02 10.86 -10.22
CA GLY A 47 -0.93 11.48 -10.98
C GLY A 47 0.48 10.97 -10.65
N PHE A 48 0.64 9.71 -10.25
CA PHE A 48 1.96 9.07 -10.17
C PHE A 48 2.41 8.63 -11.56
N ASP A 49 3.66 8.93 -11.90
CA ASP A 49 4.29 8.44 -13.11
C ASP A 49 4.92 7.06 -12.82
N VAL A 50 4.37 6.02 -13.44
CA VAL A 50 4.79 4.62 -13.20
C VAL A 50 6.10 4.28 -13.93
N ASP A 51 6.45 5.06 -14.96
CA ASP A 51 7.63 4.83 -15.79
C ASP A 51 8.88 5.56 -15.27
N HIS A 52 8.71 6.45 -14.28
CA HIS A 52 9.78 7.25 -13.70
C HIS A 52 10.13 6.82 -12.26
N THR A 53 11.30 7.26 -11.80
CA THR A 53 11.73 7.01 -10.42
C THR A 53 11.00 7.97 -9.49
N LEU A 54 10.46 7.45 -8.39
CA LEU A 54 9.80 8.26 -7.36
C LEU A 54 10.79 9.25 -6.74
N SER A 55 10.41 10.53 -6.74
CA SER A 55 11.12 11.55 -5.97
C SER A 55 10.83 11.39 -4.46
N GLU A 56 11.60 12.06 -3.61
CA GLU A 56 11.32 12.08 -2.17
C GLU A 56 9.93 12.66 -1.88
N GLU A 57 9.51 13.69 -2.62
CA GLU A 57 8.17 14.26 -2.52
C GLU A 57 7.08 13.25 -2.92
N ASP A 58 7.30 12.49 -3.98
CA ASP A 58 6.38 11.42 -4.40
C ASP A 58 6.27 10.33 -3.34
N VAL A 59 7.37 9.96 -2.70
CA VAL A 59 7.39 8.97 -1.61
C VAL A 59 6.55 9.47 -0.42
N GLN A 60 6.72 10.71 0.00
CA GLN A 60 5.92 11.27 1.10
C GLN A 60 4.43 11.35 0.73
N ARG A 61 4.11 11.80 -0.49
CA ARG A 61 2.73 11.87 -0.98
C ARG A 61 2.09 10.49 -1.08
N LEU A 62 2.83 9.49 -1.54
CA LEU A 62 2.38 8.11 -1.63
C LEU A 62 2.06 7.55 -0.25
N LYS A 63 2.95 7.75 0.73
CA LYS A 63 2.71 7.33 2.12
C LYS A 63 1.46 7.97 2.69
N GLN A 64 1.30 9.29 2.54
CA GLN A 64 0.13 10.00 3.05
C GLN A 64 -1.18 9.47 2.44
N LEU A 65 -1.25 9.34 1.11
CA LEU A 65 -2.43 8.83 0.43
C LEU A 65 -2.77 7.39 0.84
N CYS A 66 -1.76 6.54 1.06
CA CYS A 66 -1.98 5.19 1.55
C CYS A 66 -2.51 5.20 3.00
N LEU A 67 -1.91 6.00 3.88
CA LEU A 67 -2.34 6.13 5.26
C LEU A 67 -3.78 6.60 5.35
N ASP A 68 -4.13 7.68 4.66
CA ASP A 68 -5.49 8.23 4.65
C ASP A 68 -6.52 7.16 4.24
N LYS A 69 -6.22 6.37 3.21
CA LYS A 69 -7.10 5.29 2.74
C LYS A 69 -7.16 4.09 3.67
N LEU A 70 -6.06 3.77 4.37
CA LEU A 70 -6.00 2.61 5.28
C LEU A 70 -6.66 2.90 6.62
N THR A 71 -6.67 4.16 7.05
CA THR A 71 -7.28 4.62 8.31
C THR A 71 -8.66 5.23 8.11
N GLU A 72 -9.17 5.30 6.88
CA GLU A 72 -10.52 5.76 6.58
C GLU A 72 -11.56 4.85 7.26
N GLU A 73 -12.36 5.42 8.17
CA GLU A 73 -13.45 4.71 8.80
C GLU A 73 -14.58 4.46 7.80
N SER A 74 -15.18 3.27 7.86
CA SER A 74 -16.33 2.89 7.03
C SER A 74 -16.09 3.01 5.52
N SER A 75 -14.89 2.68 5.04
CA SER A 75 -14.52 2.69 3.62
C SER A 75 -14.93 1.39 2.90
N PRO A 76 -15.99 1.39 2.06
CA PRO A 76 -16.45 0.16 1.40
C PRO A 76 -15.41 -0.40 0.42
N GLY A 77 -14.58 0.48 -0.15
CA GLY A 77 -13.46 0.08 -1.01
C GLY A 77 -12.40 -0.69 -0.24
N LEU A 78 -12.03 -0.21 0.96
CA LEU A 78 -11.08 -0.91 1.82
C LEU A 78 -11.61 -2.27 2.27
N ASP A 79 -12.90 -2.34 2.64
CA ASP A 79 -13.55 -3.60 3.02
C ASP A 79 -13.57 -4.60 1.86
N THR A 80 -13.78 -4.12 0.64
CA THR A 80 -13.73 -4.96 -0.57
C THR A 80 -12.33 -5.53 -0.81
N ILE A 81 -11.26 -4.76 -0.55
CA ILE A 81 -9.87 -5.24 -0.66
C ILE A 81 -9.59 -6.28 0.42
N LYS A 82 -9.98 -6.01 1.68
CA LYS A 82 -9.82 -6.96 2.80
C LYS A 82 -10.54 -8.27 2.53
N MET A 83 -11.75 -8.21 1.98
CA MET A 83 -12.53 -9.40 1.62
C MET A 83 -11.85 -10.24 0.52
N GLN A 84 -11.33 -9.60 -0.53
CA GLN A 84 -10.58 -10.28 -1.59
C GLN A 84 -9.32 -10.95 -1.04
N LEU A 85 -8.53 -10.25 -0.21
CA LEU A 85 -7.34 -10.81 0.42
C LEU A 85 -7.66 -12.01 1.31
N TYR A 86 -8.73 -11.90 2.11
CA TYR A 86 -9.19 -13.00 2.94
C TYR A 86 -9.56 -14.23 2.09
N PHE A 87 -10.30 -14.02 1.00
CA PHE A 87 -10.67 -15.11 0.09
C PHE A 87 -9.44 -15.78 -0.54
N GLU A 88 -8.52 -14.98 -1.08
CA GLU A 88 -7.30 -15.47 -1.72
C GLU A 88 -6.46 -16.33 -0.76
N MET A 89 -6.24 -15.83 0.46
CA MET A 89 -5.42 -16.49 1.47
C MET A 89 -6.05 -17.77 2.03
N ASN A 90 -7.38 -17.82 2.15
CA ASN A 90 -8.05 -18.91 2.85
C ASN A 90 -8.71 -19.94 1.93
N TYR A 91 -9.02 -19.59 0.68
CA TYR A 91 -9.83 -20.44 -0.20
C TYR A 91 -9.24 -20.62 -1.60
N ALA A 92 -8.60 -19.58 -2.18
CA ALA A 92 -8.03 -19.70 -3.52
C ALA A 92 -6.67 -20.43 -3.51
N LEU A 93 -5.74 -20.01 -2.65
CA LEU A 93 -4.38 -20.58 -2.59
C LEU A 93 -4.32 -22.00 -1.99
N ARG A 94 -5.40 -22.48 -1.35
CA ARG A 94 -5.52 -23.86 -0.85
C ARG A 94 -5.83 -24.89 -1.94
N ARG A 95 -6.16 -24.44 -3.16
CA ARG A 95 -6.27 -25.31 -4.33
C ARG A 95 -4.92 -25.38 -5.05
N LYS A 96 -3.95 -26.03 -4.41
CA LYS A 96 -2.74 -26.56 -5.06
C LYS A 96 -2.58 -28.01 -4.68
#